data_AF-A0AAE7BA43-F1
#
_entry.id   AF-A0AAE7BA43-F1
#
_cell.length_a   1.000
_cell.length_b   1.000
_cell.length_c   1.000
_cell.angle_alpha   90.00
_cell.angle_beta   90.00
_cell.angle_gamma   90.00
#
_symmetry.space_group_name_H-M   'P 1'
#
loop_
_entity.id
_entity.type
_entity.pdbx_description
1 polymer ?
#
loop_
_entity_poly.entity_id
_entity_poly.type
_entity_poly.pdbx_seq_one_letter_code
_entity_poly.pdbx_strand_id
1 'polypeptide(L)'
;MGIKSLLAIHVISHKNFYNRETYNDIIYSTFCKNLNNYLSRGINIPVFFYDSDNCNIDKNKYEKNIIVVLIEDKLLLDNKKNNLSHITDDKEFSIISFAISKNSHRLSPFFEEKNLVRVYEYKTLEDMINATILDLAHFLCKSLTNHKQKVFISHAKLDGKSLAKDLQHYISTDTKLDSFFDANHIQESSNWADDLEKGVRDSIVLVYYTDLYSSRLWCRKEILFAKKHDRPIVVVNLLKDKEDRSFPYMANVPIMKVSKLNDKNMRLVLKSILVESVRHYYQHLVLDSFLEENSLKEFTPLASAPELLTLINKNECEKFLYPDPPLGNEELEILNSYKKECYFTPLMYLNKNKEKRELKIAISISESQDIEEYNQRLYHLRSFIVELARYLLVFNSKLMYGGDLGYINKEFNFVEILAQLVMSYNEEYKESEIITNYTSYPYYEKILDEHKTNLLDIVEFKDIEPDSKYNLKDIDELEKNYITSETLTKMREVMTKNMDIKIVAGGKNENFAGKYPGILEETYLAVIDEKPVYLVGGFGGGTKKIIDTLKGDISEIFSVEYQLKNPSFKKLYEYYESIGESEKIDYEKMNLFFKEKGIKGLNNGLTIEENEILFESTNLYEIVSLIIKGINNIK
;
A
#
# COMPACT_ATOMS: atom_id res chain seq x y z
N MET A 1 -21.88 3.81 2.03
CA MET A 1 -21.75 2.60 1.20
C MET A 1 -20.27 2.46 0.91
N GLY A 2 -19.62 1.45 1.49
CA GLY A 2 -18.25 1.10 1.16
C GLY A 2 -18.26 0.28 -0.13
N ILE A 3 -17.39 0.63 -1.07
CA ILE A 3 -17.15 -0.18 -2.27
C ILE A 3 -16.62 -1.52 -1.77
N LYS A 4 -17.36 -2.60 -2.03
CA LYS A 4 -16.92 -3.94 -1.66
C LYS A 4 -15.75 -4.29 -2.57
N SER A 5 -14.55 -4.44 -2.02
CA SER A 5 -13.39 -4.81 -2.84
C SER A 5 -13.64 -6.16 -3.51
N LEU A 6 -13.41 -6.20 -4.82
CA LEU A 6 -13.89 -7.28 -5.68
C LEU A 6 -13.03 -8.55 -5.55
N LEU A 7 -11.76 -8.39 -5.20
CA LEU A 7 -10.82 -9.50 -5.04
C LEU A 7 -9.84 -9.22 -3.90
N ALA A 8 -9.49 -10.26 -3.14
CA ALA A 8 -8.37 -10.24 -2.18
C ALA A 8 -7.51 -11.50 -2.29
N ILE A 9 -6.24 -11.37 -1.92
CA ILE A 9 -5.26 -12.45 -1.84
C ILE A 9 -4.96 -12.74 -0.37
N HIS A 10 -5.14 -13.99 0.06
CA HIS A 10 -4.86 -14.45 1.43
C HIS A 10 -3.73 -15.46 1.38
N VAL A 11 -2.56 -15.08 1.88
CA VAL A 11 -1.36 -15.92 1.91
C VAL A 11 -1.27 -16.64 3.24
N ILE A 12 -1.17 -17.96 3.20
CA ILE A 12 -1.12 -18.84 4.36
C ILE A 12 0.20 -19.59 4.36
N SER A 13 0.90 -19.52 5.48
CA SER A 13 2.16 -20.22 5.69
C SER A 13 2.35 -20.52 7.18
N HIS A 14 3.21 -21.48 7.51
CA HIS A 14 3.59 -21.69 8.88
C HIS A 14 4.34 -20.47 9.46
N LYS A 15 4.03 -20.08 10.70
CA LYS A 15 4.63 -18.90 11.34
C LYS A 15 6.16 -18.95 11.42
N ASN A 16 6.70 -20.15 11.57
CA ASN A 16 8.14 -20.39 11.65
C ASN A 16 8.78 -20.74 10.29
N PHE A 17 8.09 -20.52 9.16
CA PHE A 17 8.67 -20.73 7.84
C PHE A 17 9.87 -19.81 7.63
N TYR A 18 11.04 -20.37 7.33
CA TYR A 18 12.31 -19.62 7.28
C TYR A 18 12.30 -18.47 6.26
N ASN A 19 11.75 -18.68 5.06
CA ASN A 19 11.71 -17.66 4.00
C ASN A 19 10.39 -16.88 3.98
N ARG A 20 9.59 -16.94 5.05
CA ARG A 20 8.22 -16.39 5.10
C ARG A 20 8.17 -14.94 4.65
N GLU A 21 8.94 -14.07 5.30
CA GLU A 21 8.89 -12.63 5.02
C GLU A 21 9.37 -12.31 3.60
N THR A 22 10.37 -13.02 3.06
CA THR A 22 10.80 -12.81 1.68
C THR A 22 9.70 -13.14 0.66
N TYR A 23 8.93 -14.21 0.88
CA TYR A 23 7.75 -14.50 0.05
C TYR A 23 6.67 -13.44 0.24
N ASN A 24 6.38 -13.07 1.48
CA ASN A 24 5.33 -12.09 1.79
C ASN A 24 5.62 -10.74 1.15
N ASP A 25 6.84 -10.22 1.31
CA ASP A 25 7.27 -8.93 0.78
C ASP A 25 7.19 -8.90 -0.75
N ILE A 26 7.59 -9.98 -1.43
CA ILE A 26 7.59 -10.04 -2.90
C ILE A 26 6.15 -10.20 -3.43
N ILE A 27 5.30 -10.98 -2.77
CA ILE A 27 3.87 -11.09 -3.14
C ILE A 27 3.19 -9.73 -2.93
N TYR A 28 3.40 -9.10 -1.77
CA TYR A 28 2.82 -7.80 -1.44
C TYR A 28 3.27 -6.72 -2.42
N SER A 29 4.58 -6.60 -2.68
CA SER A 29 5.12 -5.60 -3.59
C SER A 29 4.72 -5.79 -5.05
N THR A 30 4.42 -7.03 -5.47
CA THR A 30 3.98 -7.33 -6.83
C THR A 30 2.49 -7.04 -7.04
N PHE A 31 1.62 -7.48 -6.11
CA PHE A 31 0.16 -7.45 -6.32
C PHE A 31 -0.56 -6.35 -5.53
N CYS A 32 0.07 -5.79 -4.50
CA CYS A 32 -0.46 -4.64 -3.78
C CYS A 32 0.36 -3.39 -4.14
N LYS A 33 1.44 -3.12 -3.40
CA LYS A 33 2.23 -1.89 -3.52
C LYS A 33 3.70 -2.10 -3.14
N ASN A 34 4.61 -1.52 -3.91
CA ASN A 34 6.04 -1.54 -3.61
C ASN A 34 6.42 -0.40 -2.66
N LEU A 35 6.77 -0.74 -1.42
CA LEU A 35 7.19 0.25 -0.43
C LEU A 35 8.58 0.84 -0.68
N ASN A 36 9.44 0.21 -1.48
CA ASN A 36 10.73 0.81 -1.83
C ASN A 36 10.60 1.90 -2.90
N ASN A 37 9.39 2.06 -3.48
CA ASN A 37 9.10 3.09 -4.46
C ASN A 37 7.71 3.68 -4.18
N TYR A 38 7.65 4.68 -3.31
CA TYR A 38 6.40 5.30 -2.81
C TYR A 38 5.56 5.99 -3.89
N LEU A 39 6.19 6.36 -5.01
CA LEU A 39 5.52 6.93 -6.19
C LEU A 39 5.09 5.86 -7.20
N SER A 40 5.51 4.60 -7.03
CA SER A 40 5.09 3.52 -7.92
C SER A 40 3.59 3.27 -7.84
N ARG A 41 3.01 3.04 -9.02
CA ARG A 41 1.61 2.62 -9.17
C ARG A 41 1.56 1.10 -8.94
N GLY A 42 1.06 0.70 -7.79
CA GLY A 42 0.80 -0.71 -7.47
C GLY A 42 -0.40 -1.27 -8.25
N ILE A 43 -0.63 -2.58 -8.14
CA ILE A 43 -1.88 -3.18 -8.61
C ILE A 43 -3.02 -2.94 -7.59
N ASN A 44 -2.68 -2.65 -6.34
CA ASN A 44 -3.61 -2.34 -5.25
C ASN A 44 -4.63 -3.45 -4.96
N ILE A 45 -4.33 -4.72 -5.28
CA ILE A 45 -5.11 -5.85 -4.77
C ILE A 45 -4.81 -5.98 -3.27
N PRO A 46 -5.83 -6.03 -2.39
CA PRO A 46 -5.62 -6.34 -0.97
C PRO A 46 -4.93 -7.70 -0.80
N VAL A 47 -3.79 -7.70 -0.11
CA VAL A 47 -3.03 -8.92 0.21
C VAL A 47 -2.94 -9.02 1.74
N PHE A 48 -3.32 -10.16 2.29
CA PHE A 48 -3.29 -10.44 3.72
C PHE A 48 -2.46 -11.69 4.02
N PHE A 49 -1.83 -11.74 5.19
CA PHE A 49 -0.93 -12.82 5.59
C PHE A 49 -1.40 -13.45 6.89
N TYR A 50 -1.52 -14.78 6.87
CA TYR A 50 -2.05 -15.57 7.97
C TYR A 50 -1.01 -16.55 8.46
N ASP A 51 -0.99 -16.71 9.78
CA ASP A 51 -0.37 -17.84 10.43
C ASP A 51 -1.30 -19.05 10.26
N SER A 52 -0.75 -20.20 9.89
CA SER A 52 -1.57 -21.39 9.61
C SER A 52 -2.35 -21.93 10.82
N ASP A 53 -1.93 -21.62 12.05
CA ASP A 53 -2.63 -21.95 13.30
C ASP A 53 -3.65 -20.87 13.73
N ASN A 54 -3.67 -19.73 13.04
CA ASN A 54 -4.61 -18.62 13.27
C ASN A 54 -5.06 -18.01 11.93
N CYS A 55 -5.85 -18.79 11.16
CA CYS A 55 -6.36 -18.35 9.87
C CYS A 55 -7.89 -18.26 9.90
N ASN A 56 -8.39 -17.03 10.10
CA ASN A 56 -9.80 -16.69 9.99
C ASN A 56 -10.00 -15.68 8.86
N ILE A 57 -10.68 -16.10 7.80
CA ILE A 57 -10.92 -15.29 6.59
C ILE A 57 -12.42 -15.02 6.50
N ASP A 58 -12.78 -13.74 6.54
CA ASP A 58 -14.15 -13.32 6.26
C ASP A 58 -14.45 -13.42 4.76
N LYS A 59 -15.07 -14.53 4.37
CA LYS A 59 -15.47 -14.81 2.99
C LYS A 59 -16.45 -13.80 2.40
N ASN A 60 -17.20 -13.09 3.24
CA ASN A 60 -18.20 -12.12 2.77
C ASN A 60 -17.60 -10.74 2.51
N LYS A 61 -16.37 -10.47 2.96
CA LYS A 61 -15.71 -9.16 2.83
C LYS A 61 -15.36 -8.81 1.38
N TYR A 62 -15.00 -9.82 0.59
CA TYR A 62 -14.60 -9.66 -0.82
C TYR A 62 -15.48 -10.52 -1.72
N GLU A 63 -15.72 -10.12 -2.97
CA GLU A 63 -16.49 -10.97 -3.90
C GLU A 63 -15.71 -12.23 -4.29
N LYS A 64 -14.39 -12.11 -4.40
CA LYS A 64 -13.50 -13.22 -4.72
C LYS A 64 -12.32 -13.30 -3.75
N ASN A 65 -12.19 -14.44 -3.09
CA ASN A 65 -11.12 -14.70 -2.15
C ASN A 65 -10.14 -15.71 -2.77
N ILE A 66 -8.93 -15.24 -3.09
CA ILE A 66 -7.84 -16.07 -3.63
C ILE A 66 -6.98 -16.54 -2.47
N ILE A 67 -6.93 -17.84 -2.22
CA ILE A 67 -6.12 -18.41 -1.16
C ILE A 67 -4.81 -18.94 -1.73
N VAL A 68 -3.69 -18.44 -1.20
CA VAL A 68 -2.34 -18.86 -1.56
C VAL A 68 -1.76 -19.65 -0.40
N VAL A 69 -1.55 -20.95 -0.58
CA VAL A 69 -0.97 -21.81 0.47
C VAL A 69 0.49 -22.12 0.15
N LEU A 70 1.41 -21.65 0.98
CA LEU A 70 2.84 -21.95 0.90
C LEU A 70 3.13 -23.18 1.76
N ILE A 71 3.20 -24.35 1.14
CA ILE A 71 3.29 -25.63 1.85
C ILE A 71 4.76 -26.04 2.04
N GLU A 72 5.31 -25.77 3.21
CA GLU A 72 6.66 -26.15 3.62
C GLU A 72 6.64 -27.23 4.73
N ASP A 73 7.80 -27.82 5.06
CA ASP A 73 7.84 -29.00 5.92
C ASP A 73 7.33 -28.75 7.36
N LYS A 74 7.47 -27.55 7.93
CA LYS A 74 6.97 -27.28 9.29
C LYS A 74 5.45 -27.30 9.35
N LEU A 75 4.76 -26.81 8.32
CA LEU A 75 3.31 -26.88 8.18
C LEU A 75 2.81 -28.33 8.25
N LEU A 76 3.57 -29.27 7.69
CA LEU A 76 3.29 -30.71 7.77
C LEU A 76 3.57 -31.29 9.15
N LEU A 77 4.72 -30.95 9.74
CA LEU A 77 5.12 -31.45 11.05
C LEU A 77 4.15 -31.02 12.16
N ASP A 78 3.58 -29.82 12.03
CA ASP A 78 2.60 -29.25 12.96
C ASP A 78 1.14 -29.35 12.45
N ASN A 79 0.83 -30.27 11.52
CA ASN A 79 -0.47 -30.33 10.84
C ASN A 79 -1.69 -30.43 11.77
N LYS A 80 -1.56 -31.05 12.95
CA LYS A 80 -2.64 -31.14 13.94
C LYS A 80 -3.07 -29.77 14.48
N LYS A 81 -2.12 -28.83 14.58
CA LYS A 81 -2.38 -27.44 15.00
C LYS A 81 -2.74 -26.56 13.80
N ASN A 82 -2.23 -26.91 12.62
CA ASN A 82 -2.42 -26.17 11.38
C ASN A 82 -3.46 -26.83 10.46
N ASN A 83 -4.61 -27.24 11.01
CA ASN A 83 -5.64 -27.85 10.20
C ASN A 83 -6.29 -26.78 9.29
N LEU A 84 -6.17 -26.98 7.97
CA LEU A 84 -6.72 -26.09 6.95
C LEU A 84 -8.05 -26.61 6.36
N SER A 85 -8.69 -27.61 6.96
CA SER A 85 -9.92 -28.22 6.41
C SER A 85 -11.04 -27.21 6.21
N HIS A 86 -11.19 -26.23 7.12
CA HIS A 86 -12.17 -25.15 6.98
C HIS A 86 -11.96 -24.27 5.75
N ILE A 87 -10.74 -24.26 5.19
CA ILE A 87 -10.41 -23.54 3.97
C ILE A 87 -10.54 -24.46 2.76
N THR A 88 -10.02 -25.69 2.84
CA THR A 88 -10.02 -26.62 1.71
C THR A 88 -11.40 -27.17 1.37
N ASP A 89 -12.30 -27.22 2.35
CA ASP A 89 -13.64 -27.77 2.17
C ASP A 89 -14.65 -26.69 1.69
N ASP A 90 -14.31 -25.41 1.81
CA ASP A 90 -15.17 -24.31 1.35
C ASP A 90 -14.96 -24.05 -0.15
N LYS A 91 -16.06 -24.14 -0.91
CA LYS A 91 -16.09 -23.98 -2.37
C LYS A 91 -16.06 -22.52 -2.82
N GLU A 92 -16.28 -21.56 -1.93
CA GLU A 92 -16.18 -20.13 -2.24
C GLU A 92 -14.73 -19.68 -2.38
N PHE A 93 -13.78 -20.41 -1.78
CA PHE A 93 -12.36 -20.11 -1.89
C PHE A 93 -11.75 -20.63 -3.20
N SER A 94 -11.04 -19.74 -3.89
CA SER A 94 -10.22 -20.08 -5.05
C SER A 94 -8.79 -20.35 -4.58
N ILE A 95 -8.42 -21.63 -4.48
CA ILE A 95 -7.15 -22.03 -3.85
C ILE A 95 -6.07 -22.31 -4.91
N ILE A 96 -4.90 -21.72 -4.72
CA ILE A 96 -3.64 -22.08 -5.37
C ILE A 96 -2.60 -22.46 -4.31
N SER A 97 -1.92 -23.58 -4.54
CA SER A 97 -1.02 -24.19 -3.55
C SER A 97 0.36 -24.39 -4.14
N PHE A 98 1.37 -23.93 -3.40
CA PHE A 98 2.78 -24.00 -3.77
C PHE A 98 3.49 -25.03 -2.90
N ALA A 99 4.02 -26.07 -3.53
CA ALA A 99 4.84 -27.07 -2.86
C ALA A 99 6.27 -26.51 -2.68
N ILE A 100 6.54 -25.98 -1.49
CA ILE A 100 7.85 -25.46 -1.08
C ILE A 100 8.82 -26.61 -0.74
N SER A 101 8.28 -27.79 -0.38
CA SER A 101 9.07 -29.00 -0.12
C SER A 101 8.58 -30.19 -0.95
N LYS A 102 9.40 -31.25 -1.04
CA LYS A 102 9.00 -32.50 -1.72
C LYS A 102 7.85 -33.21 -1.04
N ASN A 103 7.66 -32.96 0.26
CA ASN A 103 6.64 -33.62 1.06
C ASN A 103 5.29 -32.89 1.04
N SER A 104 5.20 -31.69 0.44
CA SER A 104 4.02 -30.82 0.52
C SER A 104 2.68 -31.50 0.21
N HIS A 105 2.67 -32.50 -0.67
CA HIS A 105 1.46 -33.27 -1.00
C HIS A 105 0.83 -33.94 0.23
N ARG A 106 1.62 -34.34 1.24
CA ARG A 106 1.18 -35.09 2.43
C ARG A 106 0.48 -34.25 3.50
N LEU A 107 0.24 -32.96 3.25
CA LEU A 107 -0.37 -32.08 4.25
C LEU A 107 -1.79 -32.54 4.63
N SER A 108 -2.60 -32.90 3.63
CA SER A 108 -3.95 -33.46 3.81
C SER A 108 -4.41 -34.18 2.54
N PRO A 109 -5.46 -35.02 2.59
CA PRO A 109 -6.01 -35.68 1.40
C PRO A 109 -6.38 -34.70 0.28
N PHE A 110 -6.85 -33.49 0.63
CA PHE A 110 -7.11 -32.43 -0.34
C PHE A 110 -5.88 -32.08 -1.19
N PHE A 111 -4.70 -31.96 -0.57
CA PHE A 111 -3.47 -31.60 -1.30
C PHE A 111 -2.83 -32.80 -2.02
N GLU A 112 -3.10 -34.04 -1.59
CA GLU A 112 -2.68 -35.26 -2.31
C GLU A 112 -3.39 -35.41 -3.65
N GLU A 113 -4.67 -35.04 -3.71
CA GLU A 113 -5.50 -35.13 -4.92
C GLU A 113 -5.37 -33.93 -5.87
N LYS A 114 -4.62 -32.88 -5.48
CA LYS A 114 -4.49 -31.63 -6.24
C LYS A 114 -3.12 -31.49 -6.89
N ASN A 115 -3.10 -30.82 -8.05
CA ASN A 115 -1.85 -30.48 -8.74
C ASN A 115 -1.21 -29.25 -8.08
N LEU A 116 -0.28 -29.48 -7.16
CA LEU A 116 0.49 -28.41 -6.51
C LEU A 116 1.53 -27.82 -7.47
N VAL A 117 1.76 -26.51 -7.40
CA VAL A 117 2.86 -25.86 -8.11
C VAL A 117 4.18 -26.22 -7.43
N ARG A 118 5.00 -27.03 -8.08
CA ARG A 118 6.24 -27.59 -7.52
C ARG A 118 7.39 -26.60 -7.58
N VAL A 119 7.40 -25.64 -6.66
CA VAL A 119 8.47 -24.61 -6.63
C VAL A 119 9.78 -25.17 -6.06
N TYR A 120 9.76 -26.23 -5.26
CA TYR A 120 10.98 -26.87 -4.77
C TYR A 120 11.90 -27.42 -5.88
N GLU A 121 11.43 -27.54 -7.12
CA GLU A 121 12.23 -28.01 -8.26
C GLU A 121 13.26 -26.96 -8.73
N TYR A 122 13.07 -25.69 -8.35
CA TYR A 122 14.01 -24.62 -8.64
C TYR A 122 15.18 -24.59 -7.66
N LYS A 123 16.38 -24.27 -8.16
CA LYS A 123 17.64 -24.37 -7.39
C LYS A 123 17.86 -23.22 -6.42
N THR A 124 17.36 -22.03 -6.74
CA THR A 124 17.61 -20.80 -5.97
C THR A 124 16.31 -20.25 -5.42
N LEU A 125 16.36 -19.59 -4.26
CA LEU A 125 15.19 -18.95 -3.66
C LEU A 125 14.58 -17.91 -4.61
N GLU A 126 15.41 -17.15 -5.31
CA GLU A 126 14.98 -16.18 -6.32
C GLU A 126 14.14 -16.84 -7.42
N ASP A 127 14.58 -17.98 -7.95
CA ASP A 127 13.85 -18.71 -8.99
C ASP A 127 12.54 -19.33 -8.44
N MET A 128 12.54 -19.83 -7.20
CA MET A 128 11.33 -20.35 -6.54
C MET A 128 10.27 -19.24 -6.39
N ILE A 129 10.68 -18.06 -5.95
CA ILE A 129 9.78 -16.92 -5.78
C ILE A 129 9.30 -16.40 -7.14
N ASN A 130 10.19 -16.29 -8.12
CA ASN A 130 9.80 -15.88 -9.49
C ASN A 130 8.76 -16.85 -10.09
N ALA A 131 8.92 -18.15 -9.89
CA ALA A 131 7.93 -19.14 -10.31
C ALA A 131 6.61 -18.98 -9.54
N THR A 132 6.67 -18.75 -8.23
CA THR A 132 5.49 -18.48 -7.39
C THR A 132 4.68 -17.30 -7.91
N ILE A 133 5.35 -16.18 -8.20
CA ILE A 133 4.71 -14.98 -8.75
C ILE A 133 4.14 -15.22 -10.14
N LEU A 134 4.88 -15.92 -11.01
CA LEU A 134 4.43 -16.26 -12.36
C LEU A 134 3.12 -17.08 -12.32
N ASP A 135 3.09 -18.16 -11.55
CA ASP A 135 1.93 -19.05 -11.45
C ASP A 135 0.76 -18.40 -10.70
N LEU A 136 1.04 -17.55 -9.68
CA LEU A 136 0.01 -16.75 -9.02
C LEU A 136 -0.60 -15.72 -9.99
N ALA A 137 0.21 -15.01 -10.76
CA ALA A 137 -0.28 -14.06 -11.75
C ALA A 137 -1.10 -14.75 -12.86
N HIS A 138 -0.70 -15.96 -13.28
CA HIS A 138 -1.49 -16.79 -14.18
C HIS A 138 -2.85 -17.19 -13.57
N PHE A 139 -2.87 -17.64 -12.32
CA PHE A 139 -4.10 -17.99 -11.61
C PHE A 139 -5.05 -16.80 -11.46
N LEU A 140 -4.51 -15.62 -11.13
CA LEU A 140 -5.25 -14.36 -11.05
C LEU A 140 -5.78 -13.94 -12.42
N CYS A 141 -4.96 -13.97 -13.47
CA CYS A 141 -5.42 -13.65 -14.83
C CYS A 141 -6.58 -14.55 -15.27
N LYS A 142 -6.48 -15.86 -15.05
CA LYS A 142 -7.56 -16.81 -15.34
C LYS A 142 -8.81 -16.49 -14.55
N SER A 143 -8.64 -16.13 -13.28
CA SER A 143 -9.70 -15.73 -12.37
C SER A 143 -10.43 -14.44 -12.74
N LEU A 144 -9.76 -13.53 -13.47
CA LEU A 144 -10.31 -12.24 -13.88
C LEU A 144 -10.96 -12.28 -15.28
N THR A 145 -10.44 -13.10 -16.20
CA THR A 145 -10.80 -13.01 -17.63
C THR A 145 -11.66 -14.15 -18.15
N ASN A 146 -11.59 -15.36 -17.56
CA ASN A 146 -12.29 -16.57 -18.01
C ASN A 146 -12.03 -17.01 -19.48
N HIS A 147 -11.10 -16.39 -20.22
CA HIS A 147 -10.76 -16.75 -21.61
C HIS A 147 -9.25 -16.77 -21.87
N LYS A 148 -8.85 -17.49 -22.92
CA LYS A 148 -7.46 -17.57 -23.39
C LYS A 148 -6.97 -16.19 -23.81
N GLN A 149 -5.84 -15.75 -23.27
CA GLN A 149 -5.25 -14.46 -23.55
C GLN A 149 -4.44 -14.49 -24.85
N LYS A 150 -4.46 -13.43 -25.64
CA LYS A 150 -3.62 -13.30 -26.83
C LYS A 150 -2.42 -12.42 -26.53
N VAL A 151 -1.24 -12.83 -26.98
CA VAL A 151 -0.03 -12.01 -26.90
C VAL A 151 0.39 -11.61 -28.30
N PHE A 152 0.40 -10.31 -28.55
CA PHE A 152 0.91 -9.73 -29.78
C PHE A 152 2.38 -9.37 -29.61
N ILE A 153 3.28 -10.05 -30.32
CA ILE A 153 4.72 -9.81 -30.22
C ILE A 153 5.16 -8.79 -31.28
N SER A 154 5.24 -7.53 -30.87
CA SER A 154 5.74 -6.42 -31.67
C SER A 154 7.27 -6.43 -31.70
N HIS A 155 7.84 -6.50 -32.91
CA HIS A 155 9.29 -6.58 -33.11
C HIS A 155 9.69 -6.09 -34.50
N ALA A 156 10.93 -5.61 -34.63
CA ALA A 156 11.50 -5.32 -35.93
C ALA A 156 11.92 -6.62 -36.65
N LYS A 157 11.54 -6.77 -37.93
CA LYS A 157 11.75 -8.01 -38.70
C LYS A 157 13.22 -8.43 -38.83
N LEU A 158 14.15 -7.49 -38.85
CA LEU A 158 15.57 -7.77 -39.12
C LEU A 158 16.34 -8.28 -37.89
N ASP A 159 16.00 -7.79 -36.71
CA ASP A 159 16.77 -7.95 -35.48
C ASP A 159 15.96 -8.48 -34.29
N GLY A 160 14.63 -8.61 -34.44
CA GLY A 160 13.73 -9.16 -33.41
C GLY A 160 13.00 -10.46 -33.80
N LYS A 161 13.09 -10.91 -35.06
CA LYS A 161 12.30 -12.07 -35.55
C LYS A 161 12.67 -13.38 -34.87
N SER A 162 13.95 -13.63 -34.61
CA SER A 162 14.37 -14.84 -33.89
C SER A 162 13.85 -14.83 -32.45
N LEU A 163 13.89 -13.68 -31.80
CA LEU A 163 13.45 -13.51 -30.41
C LEU A 163 11.95 -13.85 -30.23
N ALA A 164 11.12 -13.40 -31.18
CA ALA A 164 9.70 -13.72 -31.20
C ALA A 164 9.44 -15.23 -31.33
N LYS A 165 10.21 -15.91 -32.18
CA LYS A 165 10.14 -17.37 -32.33
C LYS A 165 10.62 -18.10 -31.09
N ASP A 166 11.69 -17.63 -30.46
CA ASP A 166 12.24 -18.25 -29.26
C ASP A 166 11.22 -18.22 -28.11
N LEU A 167 10.53 -17.08 -27.90
CA LEU A 167 9.48 -17.00 -26.89
C LEU A 167 8.27 -17.86 -27.23
N GLN A 168 7.82 -17.87 -28.50
CA GLN A 168 6.73 -18.75 -28.93
C GLN A 168 7.05 -20.22 -28.67
N HIS A 169 8.25 -20.64 -29.06
CA HIS A 169 8.74 -21.99 -28.80
C HIS A 169 8.70 -22.26 -27.30
N TYR A 170 9.34 -21.41 -26.49
CA TYR A 170 9.38 -21.53 -25.04
C TYR A 170 7.99 -21.65 -24.39
N ILE A 171 7.01 -20.83 -24.80
CA ILE A 171 5.63 -20.93 -24.31
C ILE A 171 5.04 -22.30 -24.64
N SER A 172 5.19 -22.75 -25.89
CA SER A 172 4.60 -24.00 -26.41
C SER A 172 5.23 -25.28 -25.85
N THR A 173 6.55 -25.28 -25.60
CA THR A 173 7.29 -26.48 -25.22
C THR A 173 7.65 -26.56 -23.75
N ASP A 174 7.94 -25.41 -23.12
CA ASP A 174 8.58 -25.37 -21.80
C ASP A 174 7.67 -24.79 -20.71
N THR A 175 6.43 -24.44 -21.04
CA THR A 175 5.47 -23.90 -20.07
C THR A 175 4.10 -24.54 -20.20
N LYS A 176 3.30 -24.46 -19.12
CA LYS A 176 1.87 -24.83 -19.15
C LYS A 176 0.99 -23.72 -19.74
N LEU A 177 1.60 -22.61 -20.15
CA LEU A 177 0.89 -21.41 -20.56
C LEU A 177 0.39 -21.45 -22.00
N ASP A 178 0.78 -22.43 -22.84
CA ASP A 178 0.22 -22.57 -24.20
C ASP A 178 -1.30 -22.77 -24.21
N SER A 179 -1.83 -23.45 -23.19
CA SER A 179 -3.28 -23.56 -22.98
C SER A 179 -3.96 -22.22 -22.65
N PHE A 180 -3.17 -21.22 -22.23
CA PHE A 180 -3.63 -19.93 -21.73
C PHE A 180 -3.24 -18.74 -22.63
N PHE A 181 -2.17 -18.86 -23.42
CA PHE A 181 -1.67 -17.82 -24.31
C PHE A 181 -1.66 -18.25 -25.77
N ASP A 182 -2.12 -17.37 -26.64
CA ASP A 182 -1.99 -17.51 -28.07
C ASP A 182 -1.08 -16.39 -28.60
N ALA A 183 0.13 -16.77 -29.01
CA ALA A 183 1.12 -15.85 -29.52
C ALA A 183 0.97 -15.73 -31.05
N ASN A 184 0.32 -14.65 -31.49
CA ASN A 184 -0.03 -14.48 -32.90
C ASN A 184 1.02 -13.69 -33.69
N HIS A 185 1.29 -14.15 -34.92
CA HIS A 185 1.90 -13.36 -35.99
C HIS A 185 0.89 -13.22 -37.12
N ILE A 186 0.61 -11.98 -37.54
CA ILE A 186 -0.34 -11.72 -38.61
C ILE A 186 0.20 -12.28 -39.94
N GLN A 187 -0.65 -13.06 -40.62
CA GLN A 187 -0.39 -13.58 -41.97
C GLN A 187 -0.57 -12.48 -43.03
N GLU A 188 0.23 -12.56 -44.10
CA GLU A 188 0.26 -11.59 -45.19
C GLU A 188 -1.07 -11.60 -45.98
N SER A 189 -1.86 -10.53 -45.83
CA SER A 189 -3.19 -10.33 -46.44
C SER A 189 -3.30 -8.89 -47.01
N SER A 190 -4.25 -8.69 -47.94
CA SER A 190 -4.34 -7.51 -48.82
C SER A 190 -4.70 -6.19 -48.13
N ASN A 191 -5.16 -6.19 -46.88
CA ASN A 191 -5.34 -4.97 -46.07
C ASN A 191 -4.61 -5.06 -44.71
N TRP A 192 -3.28 -5.11 -44.80
CA TRP A 192 -2.35 -5.29 -43.69
C TRP A 192 -2.59 -4.37 -42.48
N ALA A 193 -3.03 -3.12 -42.70
CA ALA A 193 -3.22 -2.15 -41.61
C ALA A 193 -4.39 -2.51 -40.68
N ASP A 194 -5.53 -2.90 -41.25
CA ASP A 194 -6.74 -3.24 -40.48
C ASP A 194 -6.55 -4.57 -39.73
N ASP A 195 -5.87 -5.53 -40.36
CA ASP A 195 -5.53 -6.81 -39.72
C ASP A 195 -4.55 -6.60 -38.54
N LEU A 196 -3.63 -5.64 -38.67
CA LEU A 196 -2.72 -5.21 -37.59
C LEU A 196 -3.46 -4.64 -36.39
N GLU A 197 -4.34 -3.66 -36.63
CA GLU A 197 -5.10 -3.02 -35.57
C GLU A 197 -6.02 -4.04 -34.86
N LYS A 198 -6.68 -4.92 -35.61
CA LYS A 198 -7.47 -6.03 -35.05
C LYS A 198 -6.63 -6.98 -34.19
N GLY A 199 -5.44 -7.35 -34.65
CA GLY A 199 -4.54 -8.22 -33.89
C GLY A 199 -4.12 -7.61 -32.56
N VAL A 200 -3.84 -6.30 -32.54
CA VAL A 200 -3.48 -5.58 -31.31
C VAL A 200 -4.67 -5.40 -30.38
N ARG A 201 -5.85 -5.07 -30.91
CA ARG A 201 -7.06 -4.73 -30.13
C ARG A 201 -7.45 -5.80 -29.10
N ASP A 202 -7.25 -7.07 -29.41
CA ASP A 202 -7.67 -8.18 -28.54
C ASP A 202 -6.50 -8.82 -27.78
N SER A 203 -5.32 -8.17 -27.76
CA SER A 203 -4.09 -8.77 -27.25
C SER A 203 -3.44 -7.95 -26.14
N ILE A 204 -2.61 -8.61 -25.35
CA ILE A 204 -1.53 -7.98 -24.58
C ILE A 204 -0.35 -7.78 -25.54
N VAL A 205 0.27 -6.60 -25.54
CA VAL A 205 1.34 -6.28 -26.47
C VAL A 205 2.70 -6.43 -25.81
N LEU A 206 3.48 -7.39 -26.29
CA LEU A 206 4.89 -7.53 -25.93
C LEU A 206 5.76 -6.83 -26.98
N VAL A 207 6.68 -5.98 -26.51
CA VAL A 207 7.57 -5.22 -27.38
C VAL A 207 9.00 -5.68 -27.19
N TYR A 208 9.63 -6.18 -28.26
CA TYR A 208 11.09 -6.36 -28.30
C TYR A 208 11.75 -5.10 -28.82
N TYR A 209 12.22 -4.29 -27.89
CA TYR A 209 12.82 -3.00 -28.18
C TYR A 209 14.32 -3.15 -28.46
N THR A 210 14.63 -3.29 -29.75
CA THR A 210 15.98 -3.38 -30.31
C THR A 210 16.36 -2.09 -31.03
N ASP A 211 17.63 -1.97 -31.45
CA ASP A 211 18.20 -0.79 -32.11
C ASP A 211 17.39 -0.31 -33.32
N LEU A 212 16.78 -1.23 -34.10
CA LEU A 212 15.98 -0.86 -35.27
C LEU A 212 14.49 -0.65 -34.96
N TYR A 213 13.99 -0.97 -33.77
CA TYR A 213 12.56 -1.01 -33.44
C TYR A 213 11.87 0.35 -33.68
N SER A 214 12.35 1.40 -33.02
CA SER A 214 11.78 2.76 -33.09
C SER A 214 11.76 3.33 -34.51
N SER A 215 12.66 2.85 -35.40
CA SER A 215 12.74 3.28 -36.80
C SER A 215 11.65 2.68 -37.70
N ARG A 216 11.02 1.57 -37.31
CA ARG A 216 10.03 0.85 -38.13
C ARG A 216 8.63 1.45 -37.97
N LEU A 217 8.04 1.87 -39.10
CA LEU A 217 6.70 2.45 -39.15
C LEU A 217 5.64 1.57 -38.52
N TRP A 218 5.63 0.27 -38.85
CA TRP A 218 4.62 -0.67 -38.37
C TRP A 218 4.77 -0.95 -36.87
N CYS A 219 6.00 -1.10 -36.35
CA CYS A 219 6.24 -1.20 -34.92
C CYS A 219 5.68 0.02 -34.16
N ARG A 220 5.94 1.23 -34.67
CA ARG A 220 5.34 2.45 -34.09
C ARG A 220 3.80 2.43 -34.15
N LYS A 221 3.20 1.96 -35.25
CA LYS A 221 1.74 1.85 -35.39
C LYS A 221 1.14 0.85 -34.40
N GLU A 222 1.79 -0.28 -34.14
CA GLU A 222 1.34 -1.29 -33.18
C GLU A 222 1.21 -0.71 -31.76
N ILE A 223 2.20 0.07 -31.32
CA ILE A 223 2.15 0.79 -30.03
C ILE A 223 1.00 1.80 -29.99
N LEU A 224 0.83 2.59 -31.06
CA LEU A 224 -0.24 3.58 -31.13
C LEU A 224 -1.63 2.92 -31.11
N PHE A 225 -1.79 1.77 -31.77
CA PHE A 225 -3.03 0.99 -31.70
C PHE A 225 -3.28 0.44 -30.30
N ALA A 226 -2.24 -0.06 -29.63
CA ALA A 226 -2.35 -0.57 -28.27
C ALA A 226 -2.81 0.52 -27.29
N LYS A 227 -2.19 1.70 -27.36
CA LYS A 227 -2.59 2.88 -26.56
C LYS A 227 -4.00 3.36 -26.89
N LYS A 228 -4.38 3.37 -28.18
CA LYS A 228 -5.74 3.77 -28.63
C LYS A 228 -6.84 2.86 -28.05
N HIS A 229 -6.58 1.55 -28.00
CA HIS A 229 -7.54 0.53 -27.55
C HIS A 229 -7.39 0.15 -26.08
N ASP A 230 -6.65 0.94 -25.29
CA ASP A 230 -6.35 0.66 -23.87
C ASP A 230 -5.88 -0.78 -23.65
N ARG A 231 -4.85 -1.21 -24.38
CA ARG A 231 -4.28 -2.55 -24.28
C ARG A 231 -3.02 -2.55 -23.43
N PRO A 232 -2.81 -3.58 -22.57
CA PRO A 232 -1.60 -3.69 -21.77
C PRO A 232 -0.38 -3.87 -22.67
N ILE A 233 0.71 -3.17 -22.33
CA ILE A 233 1.97 -3.19 -23.08
C ILE A 233 3.11 -3.51 -22.11
N VAL A 234 3.99 -4.43 -22.50
CA VAL A 234 5.25 -4.70 -21.78
C VAL A 234 6.41 -4.54 -22.74
N VAL A 235 7.41 -3.75 -22.35
CA VAL A 235 8.60 -3.48 -23.17
C VAL A 235 9.79 -4.25 -22.63
N VAL A 236 10.39 -5.08 -23.47
CA VAL A 236 11.65 -5.77 -23.21
C VAL A 236 12.74 -5.01 -23.94
N ASN A 237 13.48 -4.19 -23.18
CA ASN A 237 14.60 -3.41 -23.69
C ASN A 237 15.79 -4.34 -23.98
N LEU A 238 16.11 -4.45 -25.25
CA LEU A 238 17.22 -5.22 -25.82
C LEU A 238 18.15 -4.32 -26.66
N LEU A 239 18.10 -3.00 -26.42
CA LEU A 239 18.97 -2.02 -27.06
C LEU A 239 20.44 -2.39 -26.79
N LYS A 240 21.25 -2.47 -27.84
CA LYS A 240 22.66 -2.90 -27.78
C LYS A 240 23.60 -1.72 -27.92
N ASP A 241 23.42 -0.92 -28.98
CA ASP A 241 24.30 0.21 -29.28
C ASP A 241 23.55 1.52 -29.05
N LYS A 242 22.63 1.85 -29.95
CA LYS A 242 21.83 3.06 -29.89
C LYS A 242 20.51 2.92 -30.65
N GLU A 243 19.63 3.87 -30.41
CA GLU A 243 18.57 4.22 -31.34
C GLU A 243 18.77 5.66 -31.79
N ASP A 244 18.54 5.95 -33.07
CA ASP A 244 18.77 7.30 -33.60
C ASP A 244 17.73 8.30 -33.08
N ARG A 245 16.51 7.83 -32.81
CA ARG A 245 15.42 8.63 -32.23
C ARG A 245 14.47 7.73 -31.45
N SER A 246 14.36 8.00 -30.16
CA SER A 246 13.38 7.36 -29.28
C SER A 246 11.96 7.62 -29.73
N PHE A 247 11.12 6.57 -29.68
CA PHE A 247 9.70 6.71 -29.94
C PHE A 247 8.97 7.11 -28.63
N PRO A 248 8.44 8.33 -28.51
CA PRO A 248 7.98 8.86 -27.22
C PRO A 248 6.77 8.12 -26.64
N TYR A 249 5.92 7.53 -27.49
CA TYR A 249 4.66 6.88 -27.06
C TYR A 249 4.84 5.43 -26.56
N MET A 250 6.09 4.98 -26.39
CA MET A 250 6.45 3.70 -25.77
C MET A 250 6.75 3.84 -24.27
N ALA A 251 6.48 5.02 -23.68
CA ALA A 251 6.63 5.29 -22.25
C ALA A 251 5.35 4.98 -21.44
N ASN A 252 5.41 5.18 -20.12
CA ASN A 252 4.35 4.91 -19.13
C ASN A 252 3.79 3.48 -19.24
N VAL A 253 4.70 2.53 -19.42
CA VAL A 253 4.45 1.10 -19.48
C VAL A 253 5.59 0.40 -18.75
N PRO A 254 5.40 -0.83 -18.24
CA PRO A 254 6.50 -1.60 -17.68
C PRO A 254 7.61 -1.82 -18.71
N ILE A 255 8.84 -1.40 -18.38
CA ILE A 255 10.04 -1.62 -19.19
C ILE A 255 11.03 -2.47 -18.40
N MET A 256 11.44 -3.61 -18.97
CA MET A 256 12.45 -4.48 -18.39
C MET A 256 13.70 -4.53 -19.28
N LYS A 257 14.87 -4.28 -18.69
CA LYS A 257 16.15 -4.45 -19.40
C LYS A 257 16.56 -5.92 -19.37
N VAL A 258 16.84 -6.48 -20.55
CA VAL A 258 17.35 -7.85 -20.69
C VAL A 258 18.62 -7.82 -21.52
N SER A 259 19.66 -8.51 -21.05
CA SER A 259 20.93 -8.63 -21.78
C SER A 259 20.89 -9.72 -22.85
N LYS A 260 20.19 -10.84 -22.58
CA LYS A 260 19.99 -11.98 -23.48
C LYS A 260 18.72 -12.75 -23.14
N LEU A 261 17.99 -13.26 -24.12
CA LEU A 261 16.84 -14.15 -23.88
C LEU A 261 17.30 -15.61 -23.70
N ASN A 262 17.64 -15.97 -22.47
CA ASN A 262 17.76 -17.36 -22.01
C ASN A 262 16.49 -17.77 -21.25
N ASP A 263 16.36 -19.03 -20.84
CA ASP A 263 15.17 -19.53 -20.13
C ASP A 263 14.82 -18.73 -18.87
N LYS A 264 15.83 -18.28 -18.10
CA LYS A 264 15.62 -17.43 -16.92
C LYS A 264 14.94 -16.12 -17.32
N ASN A 265 15.49 -15.43 -18.31
CA ASN A 265 14.96 -14.14 -18.77
C ASN A 265 13.62 -14.29 -19.51
N MET A 266 13.41 -15.39 -20.24
CA MET A 266 12.10 -15.69 -20.84
C MET A 266 11.02 -15.88 -19.77
N ARG A 267 11.30 -16.57 -18.66
CA ARG A 267 10.38 -16.62 -17.50
C ARG A 267 10.09 -15.23 -16.93
N LEU A 268 11.10 -14.38 -16.79
CA LEU A 268 10.90 -13.00 -16.30
C LEU A 268 10.03 -12.17 -17.26
N VAL A 269 10.18 -12.36 -18.58
CA VAL A 269 9.32 -11.72 -19.58
C VAL A 269 7.87 -12.19 -19.41
N LEU A 270 7.64 -13.50 -19.30
CA LEU A 270 6.30 -14.06 -19.06
C LEU A 270 5.69 -13.57 -17.74
N LYS A 271 6.51 -13.49 -16.68
CA LYS A 271 6.10 -12.93 -15.38
C LYS A 271 5.60 -11.50 -15.56
N SER A 272 6.36 -10.67 -16.29
CA SER A 272 6.02 -9.27 -16.52
C SER A 272 4.73 -9.12 -17.35
N ILE A 273 4.55 -9.93 -18.40
CA ILE A 273 3.31 -9.98 -19.21
C ILE A 273 2.11 -10.33 -18.33
N LEU A 274 2.24 -11.37 -17.50
CA LEU A 274 1.14 -11.84 -16.65
C LEU A 274 0.80 -10.84 -15.55
N VAL A 275 1.79 -10.27 -14.87
CA VAL A 275 1.57 -9.25 -13.84
C VAL A 275 0.90 -8.01 -14.44
N GLU A 276 1.36 -7.54 -15.60
CA GLU A 276 0.73 -6.41 -16.31
C GLU A 276 -0.70 -6.75 -16.78
N SER A 277 -0.96 -8.00 -17.14
CA SER A 277 -2.31 -8.47 -17.48
C SER A 277 -3.22 -8.47 -16.26
N VAL A 278 -2.76 -8.99 -15.11
CA VAL A 278 -3.50 -8.92 -13.83
C VAL A 278 -3.84 -7.47 -13.52
N ARG A 279 -2.84 -6.57 -13.60
CA ARG A 279 -3.03 -5.14 -13.37
C ARG A 279 -4.13 -4.57 -14.26
N HIS A 280 -4.01 -4.74 -15.57
CA HIS A 280 -4.98 -4.18 -16.52
C HIS A 280 -6.41 -4.66 -16.24
N TYR A 281 -6.63 -5.97 -16.10
CA TYR A 281 -7.98 -6.52 -15.90
C TYR A 281 -8.54 -6.22 -14.52
N TYR A 282 -7.72 -6.27 -13.47
CA TYR A 282 -8.17 -5.91 -12.12
C TYR A 282 -8.56 -4.44 -12.03
N GLN A 283 -7.78 -3.54 -12.65
CA GLN A 283 -8.09 -2.11 -12.61
C GLN A 283 -9.38 -1.78 -13.36
N HIS A 284 -9.64 -2.37 -14.53
CA HIS A 284 -10.95 -2.20 -15.17
C HIS A 284 -12.08 -2.71 -14.28
N LEU A 285 -11.92 -3.90 -13.69
CA LEU A 285 -12.92 -4.47 -12.80
C LEU A 285 -13.27 -3.51 -11.63
N VAL A 286 -12.26 -2.94 -10.97
CA VAL A 286 -12.43 -1.97 -9.87
C VAL A 286 -13.06 -0.67 -10.35
N LEU A 287 -12.59 -0.11 -11.46
CA LEU A 287 -13.10 1.15 -11.99
C LEU A 287 -14.54 1.01 -12.48
N ASP A 288 -14.87 -0.06 -13.20
CA ASP A 288 -16.21 -0.32 -13.71
C ASP A 288 -17.21 -0.46 -12.54
N SER A 289 -16.86 -1.23 -11.51
CA SER A 289 -17.65 -1.34 -10.28
C SER A 289 -17.84 0.03 -9.61
N PHE A 290 -16.79 0.84 -9.48
CA PHE A 290 -16.90 2.19 -8.93
C PHE A 290 -17.86 3.08 -9.74
N LEU A 291 -17.77 3.04 -11.06
CA LEU A 291 -18.62 3.80 -11.97
C LEU A 291 -20.09 3.37 -11.86
N GLU A 292 -20.36 2.07 -11.77
CA GLU A 292 -21.70 1.51 -11.59
C GLU A 292 -22.31 1.91 -10.24
N GLU A 293 -21.58 1.70 -9.14
CA GLU A 293 -22.03 2.03 -7.78
C GLU A 293 -22.36 3.52 -7.62
N ASN A 294 -21.61 4.39 -8.31
CA ASN A 294 -21.79 5.84 -8.23
C ASN A 294 -22.61 6.42 -9.40
N SER A 295 -23.15 5.58 -10.29
CA SER A 295 -23.96 5.97 -11.45
C SER A 295 -23.27 6.97 -12.41
N LEU A 296 -21.97 6.79 -12.66
CA LEU A 296 -21.10 7.72 -13.39
C LEU A 296 -20.95 7.36 -14.88
N LYS A 297 -22.06 7.41 -15.62
CA LYS A 297 -22.09 6.99 -17.03
C LYS A 297 -21.29 7.88 -17.97
N GLU A 298 -20.96 9.10 -17.55
CA GLU A 298 -20.19 10.06 -18.34
C GLU A 298 -18.66 9.86 -18.27
N PHE A 299 -18.21 8.95 -17.40
CA PHE A 299 -16.79 8.68 -17.20
C PHE A 299 -16.33 7.48 -18.03
N THR A 300 -15.12 7.60 -18.60
CA THR A 300 -14.42 6.46 -19.20
C THR A 300 -13.39 5.89 -18.23
N PRO A 301 -13.44 4.60 -17.91
CA PRO A 301 -12.39 3.93 -17.14
C PRO A 301 -11.14 3.77 -18.01
N LEU A 302 -9.98 4.10 -17.44
CA LEU A 302 -8.67 3.85 -18.03
C LEU A 302 -7.91 2.95 -17.08
N ALA A 303 -7.44 1.78 -17.51
CA ALA A 303 -6.68 0.91 -16.61
C ALA A 303 -5.33 1.53 -16.19
N SER A 304 -4.85 2.54 -16.89
CA SER A 304 -3.59 3.24 -16.61
C SER A 304 -3.83 4.74 -16.49
N ALA A 305 -2.85 5.45 -15.93
CA ALA A 305 -2.87 6.91 -15.88
C ALA A 305 -3.03 7.50 -17.29
N PRO A 306 -3.84 8.55 -17.47
CA PRO A 306 -3.98 9.21 -18.76
C PRO A 306 -2.67 9.90 -19.16
N GLU A 307 -2.34 9.82 -20.45
CA GLU A 307 -1.32 10.63 -21.11
C GLU A 307 -2.01 11.50 -22.18
N LEU A 308 -1.35 12.54 -22.69
CA LEU A 308 -1.93 13.39 -23.75
C LEU A 308 -2.43 12.58 -24.96
N LEU A 309 -1.73 11.52 -25.34
CA LEU A 309 -2.16 10.62 -26.42
C LEU A 309 -3.50 9.91 -26.09
N THR A 310 -3.68 9.48 -24.84
CA THR A 310 -4.93 8.86 -24.38
C THR A 310 -6.10 9.80 -24.58
N LEU A 311 -5.90 11.09 -24.30
CA LEU A 311 -6.92 12.12 -24.40
C LEU A 311 -7.32 12.42 -25.85
N ILE A 312 -6.32 12.56 -26.74
CA ILE A 312 -6.53 12.84 -28.16
C ILE A 312 -7.27 11.68 -28.85
N ASN A 313 -7.05 10.44 -28.43
CA ASN A 313 -7.69 9.28 -29.04
C ASN A 313 -9.17 9.11 -28.64
N LYS A 314 -9.66 9.80 -27.61
CA LYS A 314 -10.99 9.60 -27.01
C LYS A 314 -11.91 10.80 -27.24
N ASN A 315 -12.03 11.23 -28.51
CA ASN A 315 -12.73 12.41 -29.05
C ASN A 315 -14.18 12.70 -28.58
N GLU A 316 -14.77 11.94 -27.66
CA GLU A 316 -16.16 12.08 -27.19
C GLU A 316 -16.36 11.90 -25.68
N CYS A 317 -15.31 11.61 -24.90
CA CYS A 317 -15.44 11.43 -23.44
C CYS A 317 -14.99 12.68 -22.69
N GLU A 318 -15.91 13.27 -21.91
CA GLU A 318 -15.57 14.49 -21.21
C GLU A 318 -14.72 14.24 -19.96
N LYS A 319 -14.85 13.07 -19.32
CA LYS A 319 -14.21 12.74 -18.05
C LYS A 319 -13.66 11.32 -18.03
N PHE A 320 -12.56 11.13 -17.33
CA PHE A 320 -11.83 9.87 -17.21
C PHE A 320 -11.66 9.50 -15.75
N LEU A 321 -11.80 8.21 -15.46
CA LEU A 321 -11.49 7.62 -14.16
C LEU A 321 -10.30 6.68 -14.35
N TYR A 322 -9.26 6.82 -13.53
CA TYR A 322 -8.06 5.98 -13.57
C TYR A 322 -7.62 5.55 -12.17
N PRO A 323 -6.78 4.50 -12.02
CA PRO A 323 -6.44 3.98 -10.71
C PRO A 323 -5.64 4.95 -9.86
N ASP A 324 -5.86 4.87 -8.55
CA ASP A 324 -4.98 5.48 -7.55
C ASP A 324 -3.54 4.93 -7.68
N PRO A 325 -2.50 5.74 -7.46
CA PRO A 325 -2.55 7.13 -6.99
C PRO A 325 -2.84 8.19 -8.06
N PRO A 326 -3.21 9.42 -7.64
CA PRO A 326 -3.26 10.60 -8.50
C PRO A 326 -1.92 10.86 -9.22
N LEU A 327 -2.00 11.58 -10.33
CA LEU A 327 -0.81 12.05 -11.05
C LEU A 327 -0.13 13.15 -10.24
N GLY A 328 1.20 13.24 -10.36
CA GLY A 328 1.94 14.38 -9.81
C GLY A 328 1.62 15.68 -10.55
N ASN A 329 1.93 16.81 -9.95
CA ASN A 329 1.58 18.12 -10.50
C ASN A 329 2.23 18.37 -11.87
N GLU A 330 3.46 17.88 -12.09
CA GLU A 330 4.17 18.06 -13.35
C GLU A 330 3.45 17.37 -14.53
N GLU A 331 2.88 16.19 -14.30
CA GLU A 331 2.08 15.50 -15.31
C GLU A 331 0.69 16.15 -15.47
N LEU A 332 0.08 16.56 -14.36
CA LEU A 332 -1.23 17.21 -14.36
C LEU A 332 -1.22 18.57 -15.06
N GLU A 333 -0.19 19.39 -14.90
CA GLU A 333 -0.03 20.68 -15.60
C GLU A 333 -0.15 20.50 -17.12
N ILE A 334 0.53 19.49 -17.67
CA ILE A 334 0.50 19.16 -19.10
C ILE A 334 -0.92 18.75 -19.51
N LEU A 335 -1.56 17.85 -18.79
CA LEU A 335 -2.91 17.39 -19.12
C LEU A 335 -3.95 18.51 -18.99
N ASN A 336 -3.83 19.33 -17.95
CA ASN A 336 -4.70 20.48 -17.70
C ASN A 336 -4.54 21.59 -18.74
N SER A 337 -3.38 21.70 -19.40
CA SER A 337 -3.20 22.60 -20.55
C SER A 337 -4.05 22.20 -21.76
N TYR A 338 -4.38 20.91 -21.88
CA TYR A 338 -5.28 20.40 -22.92
C TYR A 338 -6.74 20.49 -22.49
N LYS A 339 -7.09 19.94 -21.32
CA LYS A 339 -8.44 20.01 -20.76
C LYS A 339 -8.42 19.91 -19.23
N LYS A 340 -8.85 20.97 -18.55
CA LYS A 340 -8.87 21.03 -17.08
C LYS A 340 -9.91 20.10 -16.47
N GLU A 341 -9.60 19.54 -15.31
CA GLU A 341 -10.56 18.85 -14.41
C GLU A 341 -11.35 17.69 -15.06
N CYS A 342 -10.69 16.95 -15.94
CA CYS A 342 -11.31 15.83 -16.67
C CYS A 342 -10.80 14.46 -16.24
N TYR A 343 -9.89 14.36 -15.27
CA TYR A 343 -9.24 13.11 -14.88
C TYR A 343 -9.29 12.98 -13.37
N PHE A 344 -9.84 11.87 -12.88
CA PHE A 344 -9.99 11.63 -11.46
C PHE A 344 -9.56 10.21 -11.14
N THR A 345 -9.00 10.01 -9.95
CA THR A 345 -9.01 8.69 -9.34
C THR A 345 -10.29 8.50 -8.53
N PRO A 346 -10.67 7.26 -8.16
CA PRO A 346 -11.81 7.00 -7.30
C PRO A 346 -11.83 7.86 -6.03
N LEU A 347 -10.69 7.93 -5.30
CA LEU A 347 -10.58 8.74 -4.10
C LEU A 347 -10.66 10.25 -4.39
N MET A 348 -10.06 10.75 -5.47
CA MET A 348 -10.24 12.16 -5.85
C MET A 348 -11.70 12.49 -6.20
N TYR A 349 -12.37 11.58 -6.92
CA TYR A 349 -13.75 11.78 -7.36
C TYR A 349 -14.71 11.96 -6.18
N LEU A 350 -14.55 11.15 -5.12
CA LEU A 350 -15.35 11.26 -3.90
C LEU A 350 -15.23 12.64 -3.21
N ASN A 351 -14.23 13.43 -3.58
CA ASN A 351 -13.88 14.71 -2.98
C ASN A 351 -14.07 15.93 -3.88
N LYS A 352 -14.36 15.73 -5.17
CA LYS A 352 -14.28 16.78 -6.20
C LYS A 352 -15.13 18.04 -5.96
N ASN A 353 -16.22 17.94 -5.20
CA ASN A 353 -17.22 19.01 -5.05
C ASN A 353 -17.09 19.80 -3.72
N LYS A 354 -16.02 19.59 -2.96
CA LYS A 354 -15.84 20.21 -1.65
C LYS A 354 -14.87 21.37 -1.74
N GLU A 355 -15.16 22.48 -1.04
CA GLU A 355 -14.24 23.60 -0.93
C GLU A 355 -12.92 23.11 -0.35
N LYS A 356 -11.81 23.46 -1.01
CA LYS A 356 -10.47 23.19 -0.48
C LYS A 356 -10.31 24.01 0.79
N ARG A 357 -10.15 23.31 1.91
CA ARG A 357 -9.86 23.91 3.22
C ARG A 357 -8.44 23.54 3.59
N GLU A 358 -7.67 24.55 3.95
CA GLU A 358 -6.36 24.32 4.52
C GLU A 358 -6.53 23.84 5.97
N LEU A 359 -6.43 22.53 6.17
CA LEU A 359 -6.57 21.89 7.48
C LEU A 359 -5.21 21.44 8.00
N LYS A 360 -4.94 21.66 9.29
CA LYS A 360 -3.76 21.16 9.98
C LYS A 360 -4.08 19.80 10.60
N ILE A 361 -3.56 18.74 9.99
CA ILE A 361 -3.87 17.36 10.36
C ILE A 361 -2.68 16.73 11.07
N ALA A 362 -2.87 16.38 12.33
CA ALA A 362 -1.92 15.63 13.11
C ALA A 362 -2.01 14.12 12.83
N ILE A 363 -0.89 13.53 12.43
CA ILE A 363 -0.76 12.10 12.18
C ILE A 363 0.04 11.47 13.31
N SER A 364 -0.59 10.53 14.02
CA SER A 364 0.04 9.75 15.09
C SER A 364 -0.04 8.28 14.77
N ILE A 365 1.01 7.78 14.15
CA ILE A 365 1.08 6.39 13.71
C ILE A 365 2.39 5.78 14.21
N SER A 366 2.28 4.65 14.90
CA SER A 366 3.44 3.90 15.33
C SER A 366 3.21 2.39 15.24
N GLU A 367 4.31 1.65 15.18
CA GLU A 367 4.28 0.18 15.23
C GLU A 367 3.55 -0.31 16.49
N SER A 368 2.86 -1.43 16.35
CA SER A 368 2.14 -2.14 17.41
C SER A 368 2.71 -3.56 17.53
N GLN A 369 2.83 -4.05 18.77
CA GLN A 369 3.39 -5.37 19.04
C GLN A 369 2.48 -6.53 18.58
N ASP A 370 1.18 -6.28 18.50
CA ASP A 370 0.12 -7.23 18.19
C ASP A 370 -0.41 -7.11 16.76
N ILE A 371 0.28 -6.37 15.87
CA ILE A 371 -0.16 -6.12 14.49
C ILE A 371 -0.50 -7.41 13.71
N GLU A 372 0.21 -8.49 14.01
CA GLU A 372 0.03 -9.79 13.35
C GLU A 372 -1.28 -10.48 13.76
N GLU A 373 -1.80 -10.22 14.95
CA GLU A 373 -3.09 -10.76 15.43
C GLU A 373 -4.26 -10.23 14.59
N TYR A 374 -4.08 -9.08 13.94
CA TYR A 374 -5.05 -8.45 13.03
C TYR A 374 -4.77 -8.77 11.55
N ASN A 375 -3.93 -9.77 11.27
CA ASN A 375 -3.51 -10.17 9.93
C ASN A 375 -2.84 -9.04 9.13
N GLN A 376 -2.25 -8.08 9.85
CA GLN A 376 -1.47 -6.99 9.30
C GLN A 376 0.03 -7.23 9.54
N ARG A 377 0.85 -6.43 8.89
CA ARG A 377 2.31 -6.41 9.00
C ARG A 377 2.79 -4.97 8.90
N LEU A 378 4.04 -4.73 9.26
CA LEU A 378 4.63 -3.39 9.24
C LEU A 378 4.48 -2.69 7.88
N TYR A 379 4.61 -3.43 6.77
CA TYR A 379 4.42 -2.85 5.44
C TYR A 379 2.98 -2.42 5.11
N HIS A 380 1.96 -2.97 5.77
CA HIS A 380 0.59 -2.46 5.63
C HIS A 380 0.43 -1.11 6.32
N LEU A 381 0.98 -0.98 7.53
CA LEU A 381 0.99 0.28 8.27
C LEU A 381 1.74 1.36 7.47
N ARG A 382 2.90 1.02 6.92
CA ARG A 382 3.67 1.90 6.02
C ARG A 382 2.87 2.29 4.77
N SER A 383 2.18 1.34 4.14
CA SER A 383 1.34 1.64 2.96
C SER A 383 0.18 2.57 3.30
N PHE A 384 -0.48 2.36 4.44
CA PHE A 384 -1.54 3.24 4.95
C PHE A 384 -1.04 4.66 5.13
N ILE A 385 0.09 4.82 5.84
CA ILE A 385 0.72 6.11 6.09
C ILE A 385 0.96 6.87 4.78
N VAL A 386 1.52 6.21 3.77
CA VAL A 386 1.85 6.82 2.47
C VAL A 386 0.60 7.18 1.67
N GLU A 387 -0.39 6.30 1.61
CA GLU A 387 -1.66 6.59 0.94
C GLU A 387 -2.39 7.75 1.62
N LEU A 388 -2.51 7.72 2.95
CA LEU A 388 -3.17 8.78 3.71
C LEU A 388 -2.50 10.13 3.44
N ALA A 389 -1.18 10.22 3.66
CA ALA A 389 -0.43 11.45 3.45
C ALA A 389 -0.62 12.00 2.03
N ARG A 390 -0.59 11.13 1.01
CA ARG A 390 -0.81 11.54 -0.38
C ARG A 390 -2.14 12.26 -0.58
N TYR A 391 -3.25 11.69 -0.09
CA TYR A 391 -4.56 12.33 -0.29
C TYR A 391 -4.72 13.59 0.54
N LEU A 392 -4.21 13.61 1.77
CA LEU A 392 -4.25 14.83 2.59
C LEU A 392 -3.50 15.98 1.89
N LEU A 393 -2.36 15.70 1.25
CA LEU A 393 -1.61 16.68 0.45
C LEU A 393 -2.37 17.11 -0.81
N VAL A 394 -2.95 16.17 -1.56
CA VAL A 394 -3.79 16.45 -2.74
C VAL A 394 -4.98 17.36 -2.39
N PHE A 395 -5.49 17.26 -1.15
CA PHE A 395 -6.56 18.11 -0.63
C PHE A 395 -6.06 19.36 0.13
N ASN A 396 -4.80 19.76 -0.08
CA ASN A 396 -4.20 20.98 0.47
C ASN A 396 -4.16 21.05 2.00
N SER A 397 -4.02 19.89 2.67
CA SER A 397 -3.84 19.84 4.13
C SER A 397 -2.37 20.00 4.51
N LYS A 398 -2.13 20.66 5.65
CA LYS A 398 -0.83 20.71 6.32
C LYS A 398 -0.70 19.55 7.29
N LEU A 399 0.44 18.87 7.28
CA LEU A 399 0.66 17.66 8.05
C LEU A 399 1.50 17.97 9.29
N MET A 400 1.06 17.50 10.46
CA MET A 400 1.79 17.66 11.71
C MET A 400 2.19 16.29 12.23
N TYR A 401 3.46 16.13 12.60
CA TYR A 401 4.00 14.84 13.04
C TYR A 401 4.88 15.00 14.28
N GLY A 402 4.58 14.21 15.31
CA GLY A 402 5.44 14.06 16.49
C GLY A 402 6.25 12.78 16.37
N GLY A 403 7.57 12.89 16.24
CA GLY A 403 8.41 11.69 16.14
C GLY A 403 9.90 11.96 15.94
N ASP A 404 10.67 10.92 16.25
CA ASP A 404 12.13 10.91 16.20
C ASP A 404 12.59 10.75 14.74
N LEU A 405 13.24 11.78 14.18
CA LEU A 405 13.92 11.67 12.89
C LEU A 405 15.11 10.70 12.95
N GLY A 406 15.57 10.29 14.14
CA GLY A 406 16.67 9.37 14.41
C GLY A 406 16.55 7.96 13.80
N TYR A 407 15.45 7.65 13.11
CA TYR A 407 15.31 6.44 12.30
C TYR A 407 16.06 6.48 10.95
N ILE A 408 16.95 7.46 10.72
CA ILE A 408 17.78 7.60 9.52
C ILE A 408 18.58 6.32 9.17
N ASN A 409 18.93 5.48 10.15
CA ASN A 409 19.67 4.23 9.92
C ASN A 409 18.78 3.00 9.68
N LYS A 410 17.45 3.16 9.52
CA LYS A 410 16.53 2.06 9.16
C LYS A 410 16.00 2.25 7.75
N GLU A 411 15.58 1.15 7.13
CA GLU A 411 15.00 1.09 5.77
C GLU A 411 13.74 1.95 5.54
N PHE A 412 13.21 2.68 6.54
CA PHE A 412 12.00 3.49 6.43
C PHE A 412 12.09 4.78 7.24
N ASN A 413 12.21 5.92 6.56
CA ASN A 413 12.15 7.26 7.14
C ASN A 413 10.87 7.98 6.70
N PHE A 414 9.91 8.12 7.60
CA PHE A 414 8.61 8.69 7.26
C PHE A 414 8.70 10.15 6.80
N VAL A 415 9.60 10.95 7.37
CA VAL A 415 9.71 12.37 7.02
C VAL A 415 10.31 12.55 5.62
N GLU A 416 11.28 11.72 5.22
CA GLU A 416 11.77 11.71 3.83
C GLU A 416 10.66 11.33 2.84
N ILE A 417 9.82 10.36 3.21
CA ILE A 417 8.68 9.95 2.36
C ILE A 417 7.67 11.07 2.24
N LEU A 418 7.31 11.71 3.36
CA LEU A 418 6.41 12.86 3.33
C LEU A 418 7.00 13.99 2.49
N ALA A 419 8.29 14.26 2.59
CA ALA A 419 8.95 15.29 1.78
C ALA A 419 8.87 14.97 0.29
N GLN A 420 9.13 13.71 -0.11
CA GLN A 420 8.96 13.28 -1.51
C GLN A 420 7.51 13.41 -1.99
N LEU A 421 6.53 13.07 -1.15
CA LEU A 421 5.11 13.23 -1.47
C LEU A 421 4.75 14.71 -1.61
N VAL A 422 5.22 15.57 -0.72
CA VAL A 422 5.01 17.02 -0.79
C VAL A 422 5.54 17.57 -2.11
N MET A 423 6.78 17.24 -2.48
CA MET A 423 7.38 17.67 -3.75
C MET A 423 6.58 17.21 -4.98
N SER A 424 5.89 16.07 -4.89
CA SER A 424 5.13 15.49 -6.02
C SER A 424 3.70 16.03 -6.14
N TYR A 425 3.08 16.42 -5.02
CA TYR A 425 1.64 16.72 -4.96
C TYR A 425 1.31 18.14 -4.50
N ASN A 426 2.28 18.95 -4.06
CA ASN A 426 2.05 20.33 -3.69
C ASN A 426 2.90 21.28 -4.54
N GLU A 427 2.27 22.14 -5.35
CA GLU A 427 2.96 23.09 -6.24
C GLU A 427 3.65 24.23 -5.45
N GLU A 428 3.10 24.58 -4.29
CA GLU A 428 3.55 25.69 -3.43
C GLU A 428 4.54 25.23 -2.35
N TYR A 429 5.16 24.05 -2.52
CA TYR A 429 6.01 23.47 -1.48
C TYR A 429 7.25 24.26 -1.11
N LYS A 430 7.61 25.28 -1.91
CA LYS A 430 8.72 26.21 -1.60
C LYS A 430 8.26 27.52 -0.96
N GLU A 431 6.94 27.75 -0.93
CA GLU A 431 6.34 29.01 -0.48
C GLU A 431 5.63 28.87 0.87
N SER A 432 5.40 27.62 1.33
CA SER A 432 4.77 27.35 2.61
C SER A 432 5.33 26.10 3.27
N GLU A 433 5.41 26.15 4.60
CA GLU A 433 5.72 24.99 5.43
C GLU A 433 4.50 24.05 5.44
N ILE A 434 4.60 22.95 4.69
CA ILE A 434 3.51 21.97 4.53
C ILE A 434 3.54 20.92 5.63
N ILE A 435 4.73 20.59 6.12
CA ILE A 435 4.94 19.64 7.20
C ILE A 435 5.48 20.40 8.41
N THR A 436 4.89 20.19 9.59
CA THR A 436 5.47 20.63 10.86
C THR A 436 5.86 19.40 11.67
N ASN A 437 7.16 19.25 11.96
CA ASN A 437 7.67 18.20 12.82
C ASN A 437 7.92 18.73 14.23
N TYR A 438 7.23 18.15 15.22
CA TYR A 438 7.43 18.46 16.62
C TYR A 438 8.35 17.42 17.26
N THR A 439 9.39 17.88 17.94
CA THR A 439 10.35 16.99 18.62
C THR A 439 10.64 17.51 20.02
N SER A 440 10.48 16.67 21.04
CA SER A 440 10.75 17.03 22.43
C SER A 440 12.23 16.84 22.79
N TYR A 441 12.69 17.53 23.85
CA TYR A 441 13.93 17.15 24.52
C TYR A 441 13.85 15.71 25.05
N PRO A 442 14.95 14.94 25.02
CA PRO A 442 16.24 15.23 24.40
C PRO A 442 16.34 14.71 22.95
N TYR A 443 15.21 14.37 22.32
CA TYR A 443 15.22 13.71 21.01
C TYR A 443 15.67 14.64 19.90
N TYR A 444 15.36 15.94 19.96
CA TYR A 444 15.82 16.87 18.93
C TYR A 444 17.35 17.02 18.90
N GLU A 445 18.04 16.77 20.02
CA GLU A 445 19.51 16.80 20.11
C GLU A 445 20.17 15.65 19.34
N LYS A 446 19.40 14.59 19.03
CA LYS A 446 19.88 13.43 18.28
C LYS A 446 19.75 13.62 16.76
N ILE A 447 19.06 14.68 16.33
CA ILE A 447 18.82 14.96 14.92
C ILE A 447 20.03 15.74 14.39
N LEU A 448 20.69 15.22 13.36
CA LEU A 448 21.79 15.91 12.70
C LEU A 448 21.29 17.15 11.95
N ASP A 449 22.02 18.26 12.06
CA ASP A 449 21.72 19.52 11.37
C ASP A 449 21.63 19.36 9.84
N GLU A 450 22.41 18.44 9.26
CA GLU A 450 22.37 18.11 7.83
C GLU A 450 20.98 17.65 7.39
N HIS A 451 20.30 16.81 8.18
CA HIS A 451 18.97 16.31 7.84
C HIS A 451 17.90 17.40 7.93
N LYS A 452 18.00 18.27 8.95
CA LYS A 452 17.13 19.44 9.05
C LYS A 452 17.34 20.35 7.82
N THR A 453 18.60 20.59 7.46
CA THR A 453 18.99 21.44 6.31
C THR A 453 18.45 20.92 4.99
N ASN A 454 18.52 19.60 4.75
CA ASN A 454 18.02 18.97 3.51
C ASN A 454 16.50 19.09 3.33
N LEU A 455 15.76 19.45 4.37
CA LEU A 455 14.30 19.48 4.39
C LEU A 455 13.72 20.87 4.72
N LEU A 456 14.55 21.91 4.84
CA LEU A 456 14.13 23.24 5.30
C LEU A 456 13.01 23.87 4.46
N ASP A 457 12.99 23.61 3.15
CA ASP A 457 11.97 24.15 2.27
C ASP A 457 10.59 23.50 2.49
N ILE A 458 10.55 22.31 3.10
CA ILE A 458 9.37 21.45 3.15
C ILE A 458 8.85 21.25 4.58
N VAL A 459 9.77 21.19 5.56
CA VAL A 459 9.51 20.81 6.94
C VAL A 459 9.90 21.92 7.89
N GLU A 460 8.93 22.42 8.64
CA GLU A 460 9.13 23.25 9.82
C GLU A 460 9.51 22.37 11.02
N PHE A 461 10.72 22.51 11.53
CA PHE A 461 11.17 21.80 12.74
C PHE A 461 10.86 22.63 13.99
N LYS A 462 10.01 22.09 14.87
CA LYS A 462 9.66 22.68 16.17
C LYS A 462 10.24 21.86 17.30
N ASP A 463 11.40 22.30 17.77
CA ASP A 463 12.05 21.75 18.96
C ASP A 463 11.34 22.26 20.22
N ILE A 464 10.86 21.35 21.06
CA ILE A 464 10.17 21.65 22.32
C ILE A 464 11.13 21.46 23.47
N GLU A 465 11.58 22.58 24.03
CA GLU A 465 12.47 22.64 25.18
C GLU A 465 11.74 22.28 26.50
N PRO A 466 12.46 21.70 27.48
CA PRO A 466 11.94 21.48 28.82
C PRO A 466 11.58 22.82 29.49
N ASP A 467 10.74 22.79 30.51
CA ASP A 467 10.44 24.00 31.27
C ASP A 467 11.72 24.56 31.92
N SER A 468 11.87 25.89 31.86
CA SER A 468 12.93 26.66 32.50
C SER A 468 13.13 26.37 34.00
N LYS A 469 12.12 25.80 34.69
CA LYS A 469 12.25 25.33 36.08
C LYS A 469 13.26 24.19 36.25
N TYR A 470 13.54 23.41 35.20
CA TYR A 470 14.47 22.28 35.24
C TYR A 470 15.91 22.72 34.99
N ASN A 471 16.83 22.33 35.88
CA ASN A 471 18.26 22.53 35.68
C ASN A 471 18.88 21.32 34.98
N LEU A 472 19.26 21.45 33.71
CA LEU A 472 19.76 20.32 32.90
C LEU A 472 21.21 19.93 33.19
N LYS A 473 21.92 20.66 34.07
CA LYS A 473 23.31 20.36 34.43
C LYS A 473 23.38 19.28 35.49
N ASP A 474 24.22 18.27 35.26
CA ASP A 474 24.52 17.19 36.20
C ASP A 474 23.28 16.40 36.68
N ILE A 475 22.24 16.31 35.84
CA ILE A 475 21.04 15.51 36.12
C ILE A 475 21.35 14.02 36.03
N ASP A 476 20.78 13.24 36.94
CA ASP A 476 20.87 11.78 36.86
C ASP A 476 19.91 11.21 35.78
N GLU A 477 20.02 9.91 35.52
CA GLU A 477 19.21 9.25 34.50
C GLU A 477 17.71 9.28 34.82
N LEU A 478 17.33 9.25 36.10
CA LEU A 478 15.94 9.21 36.53
C LEU A 478 15.29 10.58 36.39
N GLU A 479 15.98 11.64 36.82
CA GLU A 479 15.58 13.03 36.63
C GLU A 479 15.53 13.38 35.14
N LYS A 480 16.49 12.90 34.33
CA LYS A 480 16.44 13.06 32.87
C LYS A 480 15.21 12.39 32.26
N ASN A 481 14.86 11.18 32.69
CA ASN A 481 13.67 10.47 32.23
C ASN A 481 12.37 11.20 32.63
N TYR A 482 12.33 11.76 33.83
CA TYR A 482 11.23 12.60 34.31
C TYR A 482 11.08 13.88 33.46
N ILE A 483 12.15 14.63 33.25
CA ILE A 483 12.14 15.84 32.41
C ILE A 483 11.74 15.50 30.97
N THR A 484 12.22 14.37 30.44
CA THR A 484 11.81 13.85 29.12
C THR A 484 10.31 13.58 29.06
N SER A 485 9.76 12.94 30.09
CA SER A 485 8.33 12.64 30.23
C SER A 485 7.46 13.90 30.23
N GLU A 486 7.84 14.90 31.01
CA GLU A 486 7.14 16.19 31.07
C GLU A 486 7.25 16.96 29.75
N THR A 487 8.41 16.92 29.10
CA THR A 487 8.60 17.60 27.80
C THR A 487 7.84 16.92 26.67
N LEU A 488 7.70 15.59 26.70
CA LEU A 488 6.83 14.85 25.77
C LEU A 488 5.37 15.28 25.92
N THR A 489 4.89 15.42 27.16
CA THR A 489 3.53 15.91 27.46
C THR A 489 3.34 17.32 26.89
N LYS A 490 4.26 18.24 27.22
CA LYS A 490 4.26 19.62 26.70
C LYS A 490 4.24 19.66 25.17
N MET A 491 5.03 18.82 24.51
CA MET A 491 5.05 18.73 23.05
C MET A 491 3.69 18.29 22.48
N ARG A 492 3.06 17.28 23.08
CA ARG A 492 1.73 16.78 22.68
C ARG A 492 0.64 17.84 22.88
N GLU A 493 0.70 18.60 23.97
CA GLU A 493 -0.22 19.72 24.21
C GLU A 493 -0.04 20.85 23.19
N VAL A 494 1.20 21.25 22.91
CA VAL A 494 1.49 22.28 21.90
C VAL A 494 1.02 21.84 20.52
N MET A 495 1.28 20.59 20.13
CA MET A 495 0.82 20.03 18.86
C MET A 495 -0.72 19.99 18.79
N THR A 496 -1.39 19.57 19.87
CA THR A 496 -2.87 19.52 19.97
C THR A 496 -3.52 20.89 19.80
N LYS A 497 -2.94 21.94 20.39
CA LYS A 497 -3.44 23.31 20.24
C LYS A 497 -3.35 23.85 18.81
N ASN A 498 -2.37 23.36 18.05
CA ASN A 498 -2.07 23.85 16.70
C ASN A 498 -2.70 23.01 15.58
N MET A 499 -3.27 21.84 15.89
CA MET A 499 -3.93 20.98 14.92
C MET A 499 -5.45 21.22 14.86
N ASP A 500 -6.05 20.91 13.72
CA ASP A 500 -7.50 20.89 13.53
C ASP A 500 -8.06 19.48 13.68
N ILE A 501 -7.32 18.46 13.23
CA ILE A 501 -7.78 17.05 13.18
C ILE A 501 -6.66 16.12 13.66
N LYS A 502 -7.04 15.01 14.31
CA LYS A 502 -6.12 13.94 14.73
C LYS A 502 -6.45 12.63 14.03
N ILE A 503 -5.44 11.97 13.46
CA ILE A 503 -5.56 10.62 12.89
C ILE A 503 -4.58 9.70 13.63
N VAL A 504 -5.07 8.55 14.07
CA VAL A 504 -4.37 7.65 14.98
C VAL A 504 -4.42 6.22 14.46
N ALA A 505 -3.27 5.54 14.41
CA ALA A 505 -3.20 4.12 14.05
C ALA A 505 -2.04 3.38 14.76
N GLY A 506 -2.28 2.12 15.12
CA GLY A 506 -1.31 1.29 15.83
C GLY A 506 -1.05 1.79 17.26
N GLY A 507 0.21 1.90 17.66
CA GLY A 507 0.58 2.35 19.00
C GLY A 507 1.23 1.28 19.85
N LYS A 508 2.40 1.60 20.43
CA LYS A 508 3.04 0.72 21.42
C LYS A 508 2.24 0.70 22.73
N ASN A 509 1.97 -0.50 23.23
CA ASN A 509 1.29 -0.71 24.53
C ASN A 509 2.26 -0.76 25.72
N GLU A 510 3.53 -1.08 25.44
CA GLU A 510 4.60 -1.26 26.42
C GLU A 510 5.90 -0.66 25.91
N ASN A 511 6.88 -0.47 26.81
CA ASN A 511 8.21 0.07 26.49
C ASN A 511 8.15 1.44 25.77
N PHE A 512 7.17 2.27 26.14
CA PHE A 512 7.05 3.65 25.69
C PHE A 512 7.83 4.60 26.63
N ALA A 513 8.05 5.82 26.16
CA ALA A 513 8.59 6.91 26.98
C ALA A 513 7.45 7.84 27.44
N GLY A 514 7.55 8.32 28.67
CA GLY A 514 6.60 9.27 29.26
C GLY A 514 5.61 8.65 30.27
N LYS A 515 4.64 9.46 30.71
CA LYS A 515 3.58 9.11 31.68
C LYS A 515 2.64 8.02 31.17
N TYR A 516 2.36 8.06 29.87
CA TYR A 516 1.37 7.22 29.20
C TYR A 516 1.89 6.69 27.86
N PRO A 517 1.33 5.58 27.34
CA PRO A 517 1.46 5.25 25.92
C PRO A 517 1.17 6.49 25.07
N GLY A 518 2.06 6.82 24.12
CA GLY A 518 1.95 8.10 23.42
C GLY A 518 0.63 8.29 22.67
N ILE A 519 0.15 7.23 22.03
CA ILE A 519 -1.15 7.21 21.33
C ILE A 519 -2.32 7.46 22.30
N LEU A 520 -2.25 6.95 23.53
CA LEU A 520 -3.28 7.16 24.55
C LEU A 520 -3.37 8.64 24.94
N GLU A 521 -2.23 9.26 25.29
CA GLU A 521 -2.18 10.66 25.70
C GLU A 521 -2.54 11.62 24.56
N GLU A 522 -1.99 11.39 23.37
CA GLU A 522 -2.27 12.22 22.19
C GLU A 522 -3.75 12.18 21.78
N THR A 523 -4.38 11.02 21.93
CA THR A 523 -5.82 10.87 21.66
C THR A 523 -6.64 11.55 22.75
N TYR A 524 -6.26 11.36 24.02
CA TYR A 524 -6.96 11.95 25.15
C TYR A 524 -6.95 13.49 25.09
N LEU A 525 -5.79 14.08 24.82
CA LEU A 525 -5.65 15.53 24.64
C LEU A 525 -6.50 16.04 23.48
N ALA A 526 -6.52 15.34 22.34
CA ALA A 526 -7.35 15.69 21.19
C ALA A 526 -8.85 15.67 21.51
N VAL A 527 -9.33 14.62 22.19
CA VAL A 527 -10.75 14.47 22.53
C VAL A 527 -11.18 15.47 23.61
N ILE A 528 -10.29 15.82 24.55
CA ILE A 528 -10.54 16.89 25.54
C ILE A 528 -10.73 18.24 24.85
N ASP A 529 -9.86 18.58 23.91
CA ASP A 529 -9.92 19.83 23.14
C ASP A 529 -10.99 19.79 22.03
N GLU A 530 -11.88 18.79 22.07
CA GLU A 530 -12.98 18.55 21.13
C GLU A 530 -12.56 18.45 19.66
N LYS A 531 -11.27 18.15 19.40
CA LYS A 531 -10.74 17.95 18.06
C LYS A 531 -11.36 16.70 17.43
N PRO A 532 -11.74 16.74 16.15
CA PRO A 532 -12.06 15.55 15.38
C PRO A 532 -10.95 14.49 15.43
N VAL A 533 -11.30 13.26 15.81
CA VAL A 533 -10.36 12.14 15.95
C VAL A 533 -10.78 10.92 15.12
N TYR A 534 -9.86 10.42 14.30
CA TYR A 534 -10.02 9.17 13.56
C TYR A 534 -9.14 8.09 14.17
N LEU A 535 -9.75 6.96 14.56
CA LEU A 535 -9.05 5.81 15.13
C LEU A 535 -9.07 4.65 14.12
N VAL A 536 -7.90 4.23 13.65
CA VAL A 536 -7.77 3.10 12.72
C VAL A 536 -7.33 1.85 13.49
N GLY A 537 -8.31 1.06 13.92
CA GLY A 537 -8.08 -0.08 14.82
C GLY A 537 -7.55 -1.36 14.15
N GLY A 538 -7.65 -1.47 12.83
CA GLY A 538 -7.19 -2.65 12.08
C GLY A 538 -5.70 -2.94 12.16
N PHE A 539 -4.90 -2.02 12.72
CA PHE A 539 -3.47 -2.21 12.99
C PHE A 539 -3.17 -2.61 14.45
N GLY A 540 -4.18 -2.79 15.30
CA GLY A 540 -4.00 -3.16 16.71
C GLY A 540 -3.42 -2.04 17.57
N GLY A 541 -2.66 -2.43 18.59
CA GLY A 541 -1.93 -1.52 19.47
C GLY A 541 -2.82 -0.64 20.35
N GLY A 542 -2.25 0.48 20.81
CA GLY A 542 -2.93 1.44 21.67
C GLY A 542 -4.22 1.98 21.06
N THR A 543 -4.28 2.14 19.73
CA THR A 543 -5.48 2.59 19.01
C THR A 543 -6.64 1.63 19.22
N LYS A 544 -6.42 0.31 19.06
CA LYS A 544 -7.46 -0.69 19.29
C LYS A 544 -7.93 -0.70 20.75
N LYS A 545 -7.01 -0.57 21.70
CA LYS A 545 -7.37 -0.50 23.12
C LYS A 545 -8.19 0.73 23.49
N ILE A 546 -7.94 1.88 22.84
CA ILE A 546 -8.79 3.08 23.01
C ILE A 546 -10.19 2.81 22.45
N ILE A 547 -10.30 2.17 21.28
CA ILE A 547 -11.59 1.79 20.69
C ILE A 547 -12.38 0.87 21.63
N ASP A 548 -11.72 -0.14 22.20
CA ASP A 548 -12.33 -1.07 23.16
C ASP A 548 -12.86 -0.28 24.39
N THR A 549 -12.06 0.64 24.94
CA THR A 549 -12.48 1.50 26.07
C THR A 549 -13.67 2.41 25.71
N LEU A 550 -13.70 3.00 24.50
CA LEU A 550 -14.83 3.79 24.00
C LEU A 550 -16.13 2.96 23.89
N LYS A 551 -16.01 1.65 23.67
CA LYS A 551 -17.12 0.68 23.65
C LYS A 551 -17.52 0.17 25.04
N GLY A 552 -16.73 0.52 26.06
CA GLY A 552 -16.97 0.16 27.46
C GLY A 552 -16.07 -0.95 28.00
N ASP A 553 -15.24 -1.56 27.15
CA ASP A 553 -14.32 -2.64 27.49
C ASP A 553 -12.94 -2.06 27.86
N ILE A 554 -12.77 -1.77 29.15
CA ILE A 554 -11.52 -1.19 29.66
C ILE A 554 -10.41 -2.24 29.64
N SER A 555 -9.38 -1.99 28.84
CA SER A 555 -8.20 -2.86 28.75
C SER A 555 -7.30 -2.73 29.99
N GLU A 556 -6.86 -3.88 30.54
CA GLU A 556 -5.89 -3.92 31.64
C GLU A 556 -4.57 -3.20 31.31
N ILE A 557 -4.21 -3.11 30.02
CA ILE A 557 -3.00 -2.40 29.55
C ILE A 557 -3.03 -0.93 29.95
N PHE A 558 -4.21 -0.31 30.01
CA PHE A 558 -4.38 1.06 30.46
C PHE A 558 -4.64 1.10 31.97
N SER A 559 -3.74 0.50 32.74
CA SER A 559 -3.76 0.57 34.21
C SER A 559 -2.35 0.73 34.77
N VAL A 560 -2.25 1.39 35.93
CA VAL A 560 -0.97 1.50 36.66
C VAL A 560 -0.44 0.11 37.02
N GLU A 561 -1.30 -0.81 37.46
CA GLU A 561 -0.92 -2.17 37.85
C GLU A 561 -0.23 -2.91 36.70
N TYR A 562 -0.77 -2.82 35.49
CA TYR A 562 -0.16 -3.44 34.32
C TYR A 562 1.19 -2.79 33.97
N GLN A 563 1.24 -1.45 33.95
CA GLN A 563 2.44 -0.72 33.53
C GLN A 563 3.60 -0.83 34.54
N LEU A 564 3.31 -1.03 35.83
CA LEU A 564 4.32 -1.31 36.87
C LEU A 564 5.11 -2.61 36.66
N LYS A 565 4.63 -3.52 35.78
CA LYS A 565 5.40 -4.71 35.37
C LYS A 565 6.65 -4.33 34.57
N ASN A 566 6.67 -3.14 33.95
CA ASN A 566 7.84 -2.62 33.25
C ASN A 566 8.81 -1.94 34.24
N PRO A 567 10.06 -2.42 34.38
CA PRO A 567 11.01 -1.87 35.36
C PRO A 567 11.34 -0.39 35.16
N SER A 568 11.40 0.08 33.91
CA SER A 568 11.71 1.47 33.58
C SER A 568 10.56 2.39 33.95
N PHE A 569 9.32 1.99 33.64
CA PHE A 569 8.12 2.74 34.03
C PHE A 569 7.98 2.78 35.56
N LYS A 570 8.22 1.66 36.26
CA LYS A 570 8.15 1.60 37.72
C LYS A 570 9.05 2.64 38.40
N LYS A 571 10.30 2.77 37.96
CA LYS A 571 11.22 3.78 38.50
C LYS A 571 10.70 5.20 38.28
N LEU A 572 10.19 5.48 37.08
CA LEU A 572 9.61 6.79 36.75
C LEU A 572 8.39 7.08 37.63
N TYR A 573 7.48 6.12 37.80
CA TYR A 573 6.29 6.23 38.64
C TYR A 573 6.64 6.50 40.11
N GLU A 574 7.60 5.75 40.69
CA GLU A 574 8.09 5.97 42.06
C GLU A 574 8.71 7.37 42.22
N TYR A 575 9.38 7.88 41.19
CA TYR A 575 9.92 9.24 41.19
C TYR A 575 8.81 10.29 41.22
N TYR A 576 7.77 10.17 40.38
CA TYR A 576 6.58 11.05 40.41
C TYR A 576 5.93 11.07 41.80
N GLU A 577 5.76 9.91 42.45
CA GLU A 577 5.20 9.85 43.80
C GLU A 577 6.12 10.50 44.85
N SER A 578 7.44 10.45 44.67
CA SER A 578 8.42 11.01 45.60
C SER A 578 8.46 12.55 45.61
N ILE A 579 8.21 13.19 44.46
CA ILE A 579 8.27 14.65 44.31
C ILE A 579 6.94 15.34 44.66
N GLY A 580 5.86 14.57 44.85
CA GLY A 580 4.57 15.09 45.31
C GLY A 580 3.88 16.08 44.36
N GLU A 581 4.26 16.11 43.07
CA GLU A 581 3.60 16.96 42.08
C GLU A 581 2.13 16.55 41.88
N SER A 582 1.26 17.55 41.68
CA SER A 582 -0.20 17.43 41.67
C SER A 582 -0.80 16.72 40.44
N GLU A 583 0.00 16.39 39.43
CA GLU A 583 -0.43 15.63 38.26
C GLU A 583 -0.01 14.16 38.38
N LYS A 584 -0.75 13.41 39.19
CA LYS A 584 -0.56 11.96 39.28
C LYS A 584 -0.83 11.29 37.94
N ILE A 585 -0.04 10.27 37.63
CA ILE A 585 -0.30 9.37 36.50
C ILE A 585 -1.62 8.65 36.78
N ASP A 586 -2.67 9.00 36.04
CA ASP A 586 -4.06 8.60 36.33
C ASP A 586 -4.73 7.98 35.10
N TYR A 587 -4.48 6.68 34.92
CA TYR A 587 -5.11 5.90 33.87
C TYR A 587 -6.64 5.76 34.07
N GLU A 588 -7.11 5.71 35.31
CA GLU A 588 -8.54 5.55 35.63
C GLU A 588 -9.34 6.74 35.13
N LYS A 589 -8.82 7.96 35.34
CA LYS A 589 -9.42 9.18 34.80
C LYS A 589 -9.54 9.14 33.28
N MET A 590 -8.49 8.72 32.57
CA MET A 590 -8.51 8.64 31.11
C MET A 590 -9.50 7.56 30.62
N ASN A 591 -9.53 6.39 31.26
CA ASN A 591 -10.44 5.31 30.91
C ASN A 591 -11.90 5.70 31.11
N LEU A 592 -12.22 6.29 32.27
CA LEU A 592 -13.56 6.81 32.56
C LEU A 592 -13.96 7.88 31.56
N PHE A 593 -13.06 8.81 31.24
CA PHE A 593 -13.32 9.85 30.25
C PHE A 593 -13.66 9.29 28.86
N PHE A 594 -12.87 8.34 28.35
CA PHE A 594 -13.18 7.71 27.06
C PHE A 594 -14.50 6.94 27.10
N LYS A 595 -14.73 6.16 28.16
CA LYS A 595 -15.99 5.42 28.33
C LYS A 595 -17.22 6.34 28.35
N GLU A 596 -17.12 7.49 29.02
CA GLU A 596 -18.20 8.48 29.09
C GLU A 596 -18.42 9.22 27.75
N LYS A 597 -17.34 9.58 27.06
CA LYS A 597 -17.43 10.24 25.74
C LYS A 597 -18.01 9.32 24.66
N GLY A 598 -17.60 8.05 24.67
CA GLY A 598 -17.98 7.05 23.68
C GLY A 598 -17.65 7.46 22.23
N ILE A 599 -18.12 6.67 21.27
CA ILE A 599 -17.81 6.86 19.83
C ILE A 599 -18.26 8.25 19.33
N LYS A 600 -19.38 8.78 19.85
CA LYS A 600 -19.89 10.11 19.47
C LYS A 600 -18.93 11.24 19.87
N GLY A 601 -18.11 11.03 20.90
CA GLY A 601 -17.14 12.01 21.36
C GLY A 601 -15.94 12.20 20.43
N LEU A 602 -15.82 11.41 19.36
CA LEU A 602 -14.74 11.55 18.37
C LEU A 602 -14.92 12.75 17.44
N ASN A 603 -16.12 13.34 17.33
CA ASN A 603 -16.40 14.55 16.52
C ASN A 603 -15.90 14.50 15.06
N ASN A 604 -15.78 13.31 14.47
CA ASN A 604 -15.03 13.10 13.22
C ASN A 604 -15.88 13.10 11.94
N GLY A 605 -17.14 13.56 12.04
CA GLY A 605 -18.04 13.66 10.89
C GLY A 605 -18.51 12.32 10.30
N LEU A 606 -18.15 11.19 10.92
CA LEU A 606 -18.64 9.85 10.56
C LEU A 606 -19.82 9.45 11.44
N THR A 607 -20.71 8.64 10.88
CA THR A 607 -21.75 7.93 11.65
C THR A 607 -21.12 6.91 12.61
N ILE A 608 -21.91 6.36 13.53
CA ILE A 608 -21.43 5.31 14.43
C ILE A 608 -21.06 4.07 13.61
N GLU A 609 -21.91 3.69 12.66
CA GLU A 609 -21.69 2.55 11.78
C GLU A 609 -20.42 2.71 10.93
N GLU A 610 -20.14 3.91 10.44
CA GLU A 610 -18.90 4.20 9.70
C GLU A 610 -17.65 4.17 10.58
N ASN A 611 -17.76 4.63 11.82
CA ASN A 611 -16.68 4.48 12.80
C ASN A 611 -16.42 3.00 13.11
N GLU A 612 -17.46 2.20 13.29
CA GLU A 612 -17.32 0.74 13.48
C GLU A 612 -16.59 0.08 12.31
N ILE A 613 -16.89 0.48 11.07
CA ILE A 613 -16.15 0.00 9.90
C ILE A 613 -14.69 0.46 9.97
N LEU A 614 -14.42 1.73 10.27
CA LEU A 614 -13.05 2.26 10.38
C LEU A 614 -12.23 1.56 11.47
N PHE A 615 -12.87 1.19 12.58
CA PHE A 615 -12.22 0.52 13.71
C PHE A 615 -11.73 -0.89 13.37
N GLU A 616 -12.45 -1.61 12.51
CA GLU A 616 -12.13 -3.01 12.17
C GLU A 616 -11.50 -3.15 10.77
N SER A 617 -11.53 -2.10 9.95
CA SER A 617 -11.06 -2.21 8.57
C SER A 617 -9.55 -2.42 8.51
N THR A 618 -9.20 -3.39 7.68
CA THR A 618 -7.84 -3.73 7.26
C THR A 618 -7.59 -3.38 5.79
N ASN A 619 -8.58 -2.80 5.11
CA ASN A 619 -8.49 -2.41 3.72
C ASN A 619 -8.07 -0.94 3.62
N LEU A 620 -6.88 -0.71 3.07
CA LEU A 620 -6.28 0.63 2.95
C LEU A 620 -7.21 1.64 2.26
N TYR A 621 -7.86 1.23 1.17
CA TYR A 621 -8.75 2.10 0.42
C TYR A 621 -9.99 2.49 1.23
N GLU A 622 -10.60 1.52 1.94
CA GLU A 622 -11.76 1.76 2.81
C GLU A 622 -11.41 2.71 3.96
N ILE A 623 -10.28 2.48 4.62
CA ILE A 623 -9.79 3.33 5.72
C ILE A 623 -9.61 4.77 5.22
N VAL A 624 -8.86 4.96 4.12
CA VAL A 624 -8.57 6.30 3.59
C VAL A 624 -9.86 6.99 3.11
N SER A 625 -10.75 6.26 2.44
CA SER A 625 -12.05 6.78 1.99
C SER A 625 -12.92 7.26 3.15
N LEU A 626 -13.00 6.49 4.24
CA LEU A 626 -13.77 6.88 5.44
C LEU A 626 -13.16 8.10 6.14
N ILE A 627 -11.84 8.15 6.32
CA ILE A 627 -11.17 9.30 6.92
C ILE A 627 -11.49 10.56 6.10
N ILE A 628 -11.28 10.52 4.79
CA ILE A 628 -11.52 11.66 3.94
C ILE A 628 -13.01 12.06 3.94
N LYS A 629 -13.92 11.08 3.91
CA LYS A 629 -15.36 11.33 4.02
C LYS A 629 -15.71 12.07 5.32
N GLY A 630 -15.15 11.63 6.44
CA GLY A 630 -15.34 12.29 7.73
C GLY A 630 -14.83 13.73 7.70
N ILE A 631 -13.61 13.95 7.15
CA ILE A 631 -12.99 15.28 7.07
C ILE A 631 -13.92 16.26 6.35
N ASN A 632 -14.54 15.82 5.25
CA ASN A 632 -15.48 16.63 4.48
C ASN A 632 -16.84 16.89 5.12
N ASN A 633 -17.17 16.14 6.16
CA ASN A 633 -18.42 16.27 6.90
C ASN A 633 -18.27 17.20 8.12
N ILE A 634 -17.03 17.46 8.55
CA ILE A 634 -16.71 18.42 9.59
C ILE A 634 -16.90 19.84 9.03
N LYS A 635 -17.57 20.70 9.79
CA LYS A 635 -17.98 22.04 9.34
C LYS A 635 -16.94 23.09 9.56
#